data_AF-A0A7W7I032-F1
#
_entry.id   AF-A0A7W7I032-F1
#
_cell.length_a   1.000
_cell.length_b   1.000
_cell.length_c   1.000
_cell.angle_alpha   90.00
_cell.angle_beta   90.00
_cell.angle_gamma   90.00
#
_symmetry.space_group_name_H-M   'P 1'
#
loop_
_entity.id
_entity.type
_entity.pdbx_description
1 polymer ?
#
loop_
_entity_poly.entity_id
_entity_poly.type
_entity_poly.pdbx_seq_one_letter_code
_entity_poly.pdbx_strand_id
1 'polypeptide(L)'
;MSVDDAVAALLESVLPGEAPLAETLMRMHSDVQARSGLDDRTYLLVRIAALVAVDAPASSYVVNLTVADELGITADDVRGVLIALAPLVGSARAFSGAEKALSALATARRL
;
A
#
# COMPACT_ATOMS: atom_id res chain seq x y z
N MET A 1 0.80 16.83 -3.46
CA MET A 1 1.57 16.04 -2.48
C MET A 1 1.89 14.72 -3.15
N SER A 2 3.15 14.25 -3.10
CA SER A 2 3.51 12.95 -3.69
C SER A 2 2.82 11.81 -2.93
N VAL A 3 2.60 10.65 -3.57
CA VAL A 3 2.16 9.44 -2.86
C VAL A 3 3.16 9.09 -1.75
N ASP A 4 4.45 9.29 -1.99
CA ASP A 4 5.49 9.02 -0.98
C ASP A 4 5.30 9.92 0.26
N ASP A 5 4.97 11.20 0.06
CA ASP A 5 4.73 12.15 1.14
C ASP A 5 3.48 11.75 1.95
N ALA A 6 2.41 11.35 1.26
CA ALA A 6 1.16 10.91 1.88
C ALA A 6 1.37 9.63 2.71
N VAL A 7 2.09 8.66 2.15
CA VAL A 7 2.46 7.41 2.83
C VAL A 7 3.34 7.70 4.05
N ALA A 8 4.33 8.61 3.93
CA ALA A 8 5.21 8.96 5.03
C ALA A 8 4.45 9.63 6.19
N ALA A 9 3.57 10.60 5.89
CA ALA A 9 2.74 11.26 6.90
C ALA A 9 1.84 10.28 7.65
N LEU A 10 1.26 9.31 6.94
CA LEU A 10 0.41 8.31 7.56
C LEU A 10 1.23 7.28 8.37
N LEU A 11 2.43 6.91 7.93
CA LEU A 11 3.35 6.06 8.72
C LEU A 11 3.74 6.72 10.04
N GLU A 12 3.99 8.03 10.04
CA GLU A 12 4.31 8.79 11.25
C GLU A 12 3.18 8.73 12.29
N SER A 13 1.91 8.83 11.85
CA SER A 13 0.75 8.72 12.75
C SER A 13 0.60 7.33 13.40
N VAL A 14 1.12 6.27 12.77
CA VAL A 14 0.98 4.88 13.23
C VAL A 14 2.16 4.41 14.08
N LEU A 15 3.32 5.09 14.01
CA LEU A 15 4.54 4.77 14.76
C LEU A 15 4.99 5.90 15.72
N PRO A 16 4.13 6.44 16.61
CA PRO A 16 4.54 7.46 17.54
C PRO A 16 5.55 6.89 18.56
N GLY A 17 6.73 7.49 18.66
CA GLY A 17 7.73 7.18 19.69
C GLY A 17 8.94 6.34 19.26
N GLU A 18 9.00 5.86 18.01
CA GLU A 18 10.17 5.13 17.47
C GLU A 18 10.99 6.00 16.49
N ALA A 19 11.34 7.22 16.90
CA ALA A 19 11.80 8.28 15.99
C ALA A 19 12.92 7.88 15.01
N PRO A 20 14.01 7.19 15.40
CA PRO A 20 15.05 6.81 14.44
C PRO A 20 14.60 5.75 13.42
N LEU A 21 13.73 4.82 13.82
CA LEU A 21 13.20 3.79 12.93
C LEU A 21 12.17 4.40 11.98
N ALA A 22 11.23 5.17 12.52
CA ALA A 22 10.21 5.86 11.73
C ALA A 22 10.85 6.77 10.68
N GLU A 23 11.86 7.57 11.07
CA GLU A 23 12.63 8.41 10.13
C GLU A 23 13.31 7.57 9.04
N THR A 24 13.92 6.45 9.41
CA THR A 24 14.56 5.55 8.44
C THR A 24 13.55 5.00 7.44
N LEU A 25 12.38 4.54 7.91
CA LEU A 25 11.31 4.01 7.07
C LEU A 25 10.69 5.08 6.17
N MET A 26 10.54 6.31 6.66
CA MET A 26 10.08 7.44 5.84
C MET A 26 11.09 7.75 4.73
N ARG A 27 12.38 7.84 5.07
CA ARG A 27 13.45 8.11 4.10
C ARG A 27 13.58 7.01 3.03
N MET A 28 13.24 5.77 3.35
CA MET A 28 13.20 4.68 2.35
C MET A 28 12.13 4.89 1.27
N HIS A 29 11.10 5.69 1.55
CA HIS A 29 10.03 5.99 0.61
C HIS A 29 10.23 7.32 -0.12
N SER A 30 11.05 8.24 0.40
CA SER A 30 11.28 9.56 -0.19
C SER A 30 11.78 9.49 -1.63
N ASP A 31 11.18 10.32 -2.50
CA ASP A 31 11.50 10.48 -3.93
C ASP A 31 11.38 9.19 -4.79
N VAL A 32 10.87 8.08 -4.25
CA VAL A 32 10.81 6.80 -4.96
C VAL A 32 9.84 6.88 -6.13
N GLN A 33 8.66 7.49 -5.94
CA GLN A 33 7.68 7.72 -6.98
C GLN A 33 8.28 8.55 -8.11
N ALA A 34 8.83 9.72 -7.78
CA ALA A 34 9.41 10.63 -8.77
C ALA A 34 10.51 9.95 -9.59
N ARG A 35 11.37 9.16 -8.94
CA ARG A 35 12.45 8.39 -9.59
C ARG A 35 11.93 7.23 -10.44
N SER A 36 10.78 6.66 -10.11
CA SER A 36 10.17 5.58 -10.89
C SER A 36 9.58 6.07 -12.22
N GLY A 37 9.20 7.35 -12.30
CA GLY A 37 8.52 7.93 -13.45
C GLY A 37 7.06 7.49 -13.61
N LEU A 38 6.49 6.79 -12.62
CA LEU A 38 5.09 6.37 -12.61
C LEU A 38 4.18 7.49 -12.11
N ASP A 39 2.99 7.60 -12.73
CA ASP A 39 1.92 8.42 -12.18
C ASP A 39 1.40 7.87 -10.84
N ASP A 40 0.71 8.72 -10.07
CA ASP A 40 0.23 8.41 -8.71
C ASP A 40 -0.56 7.10 -8.65
N ARG A 41 -1.48 6.93 -9.61
CA ARG A 41 -2.37 5.76 -9.67
C ARG A 41 -1.57 4.48 -9.94
N THR A 42 -0.72 4.50 -10.96
CA THR A 42 0.10 3.36 -11.35
C THR A 42 1.08 3.00 -10.24
N TYR A 43 1.70 4.00 -9.61
CA TYR A 43 2.62 3.80 -8.50
C TYR A 43 1.95 3.10 -7.31
N LEU A 44 0.74 3.53 -6.91
CA LEU A 44 0.01 2.86 -5.83
C LEU A 44 -0.42 1.44 -6.17
N LEU A 45 -0.88 1.19 -7.39
CA LEU A 45 -1.23 -0.17 -7.82
C LEU A 45 0.00 -1.09 -7.78
N VAL A 46 1.18 -0.60 -8.17
CA VAL A 46 2.45 -1.34 -8.05
C VAL A 46 2.79 -1.64 -6.59
N ARG A 47 2.58 -0.67 -5.68
CA ARG A 47 2.81 -0.88 -4.25
C ARG A 47 1.88 -1.95 -3.67
N ILE A 48 0.59 -1.89 -4.00
CA ILE A 48 -0.40 -2.92 -3.58
C ILE A 48 -0.01 -4.29 -4.15
N ALA A 49 0.38 -4.34 -5.43
CA ALA A 49 0.84 -5.57 -6.07
C ALA A 49 2.06 -6.17 -5.36
N ALA A 50 3.03 -5.32 -4.97
CA ALA A 50 4.20 -5.75 -4.22
C ALA A 50 3.84 -6.33 -2.85
N LEU A 51 2.89 -5.72 -2.12
CA LEU A 51 2.42 -6.23 -0.83
C LEU A 51 1.80 -7.65 -0.97
N VAL A 52 1.06 -7.89 -2.04
CA VAL A 52 0.51 -9.22 -2.36
C VAL A 52 1.64 -10.21 -2.66
N ALA A 53 2.61 -9.81 -3.47
CA ALA A 53 3.73 -10.65 -3.87
C ALA A 53 4.60 -11.11 -2.69
N VAL A 54 4.84 -10.23 -1.72
CA VAL A 54 5.65 -10.53 -0.52
C VAL A 54 4.82 -11.09 0.65
N ASP A 55 3.52 -11.32 0.45
CA ASP A 55 2.57 -11.75 1.48
C ASP A 55 2.62 -10.86 2.75
N ALA A 56 2.70 -9.55 2.56
CA ALA A 56 2.81 -8.57 3.64
C ALA A 56 1.70 -8.71 4.70
N PRO A 57 1.91 -8.28 5.96
CA PRO A 57 0.82 -8.24 6.95
C PRO A 57 -0.25 -7.21 6.58
N ALA A 58 -1.48 -7.40 7.06
CA ALA A 58 -2.62 -6.52 6.75
C ALA A 58 -2.36 -5.04 7.13
N SER A 59 -1.59 -4.78 8.18
CA SER A 59 -1.20 -3.43 8.58
C SER A 59 -0.44 -2.67 7.48
N SER A 60 0.38 -3.35 6.68
CA SER A 60 1.11 -2.73 5.57
C SER A 60 0.19 -2.26 4.43
N TYR A 61 -1.00 -2.85 4.32
CA TYR A 61 -2.00 -2.43 3.32
C TYR A 61 -2.74 -1.18 3.76
N VAL A 62 -2.96 -0.95 5.07
CA VAL A 62 -3.75 0.18 5.59
C VAL A 62 -3.21 1.50 5.04
N VAL A 63 -1.91 1.74 5.19
CA VAL A 63 -1.29 2.99 4.76
C VAL A 63 -1.47 3.23 3.25
N ASN A 64 -1.22 2.20 2.44
CA ASN A 64 -1.33 2.32 0.98
C ASN A 64 -2.78 2.45 0.52
N LEU A 65 -3.73 1.80 1.19
CA LEU A 65 -5.14 1.82 0.83
C LEU A 65 -5.85 3.09 1.29
N THR A 66 -5.43 3.73 2.39
CA THR A 66 -5.92 5.06 2.77
C THR A 66 -5.56 6.09 1.71
N VAL A 67 -4.29 6.13 1.27
CA VAL A 67 -3.87 7.04 0.19
C VAL A 67 -4.52 6.68 -1.15
N ALA A 68 -4.77 5.39 -1.40
CA ALA A 68 -5.49 4.93 -2.59
C ALA A 68 -6.94 5.45 -2.64
N ASP A 69 -7.64 5.49 -1.51
CA ASP A 69 -9.01 6.03 -1.42
C ASP A 69 -9.05 7.53 -1.74
N GLU A 70 -8.09 8.30 -1.23
CA GLU A 70 -7.93 9.74 -1.54
C GLU A 70 -7.71 10.01 -3.05
N LEU A 71 -7.06 9.08 -3.74
CA LEU A 71 -6.78 9.15 -5.18
C LEU A 71 -7.85 8.44 -6.04
N GLY A 72 -8.96 8.01 -5.44
CA GLY A 72 -10.07 7.38 -6.15
C GLY A 72 -9.76 5.99 -6.71
N ILE A 73 -8.74 5.30 -6.17
CA ILE A 73 -8.48 3.89 -6.47
C ILE A 73 -9.52 3.05 -5.74
N THR A 74 -10.27 2.27 -6.50
CA THR A 74 -11.45 1.56 -6.00
C THR A 74 -11.13 0.14 -5.52
N ALA A 75 -12.07 -0.48 -4.82
CA ALA A 75 -12.00 -1.91 -4.51
C ALA A 75 -11.91 -2.79 -5.76
N ASP A 76 -12.49 -2.35 -6.89
CA ASP A 76 -12.39 -3.05 -8.17
C ASP A 76 -11.01 -2.94 -8.80
N ASP A 77 -10.29 -1.84 -8.58
CA ASP A 77 -8.89 -1.71 -8.99
C ASP A 77 -7.99 -2.70 -8.22
N VAL A 78 -8.18 -2.80 -6.90
CA VAL A 78 -7.47 -3.77 -6.05
C VAL A 78 -7.80 -5.21 -6.46
N ARG A 79 -9.07 -5.49 -6.77
CA ARG A 79 -9.49 -6.79 -7.33
C ARG A 79 -8.79 -7.06 -8.66
N GLY A 80 -8.69 -6.06 -9.53
CA GLY A 80 -7.96 -6.14 -10.79
C GLY A 80 -6.49 -6.54 -10.59
N VAL A 81 -5.80 -5.92 -9.62
CA VAL A 81 -4.43 -6.29 -9.24
C VAL A 81 -4.33 -7.75 -8.78
N LEU A 82 -5.25 -8.21 -7.93
CA LEU A 82 -5.26 -9.59 -7.44
C LEU A 82 -5.49 -10.60 -8.57
N ILE A 83 -6.41 -10.32 -9.49
CA ILE A 83 -6.67 -11.14 -10.68
C ILE A 83 -5.43 -11.19 -11.57
N ALA A 84 -4.80 -10.04 -11.81
CA ALA A 84 -3.60 -9.95 -12.63
C ALA A 84 -2.40 -10.69 -12.01
N LEU A 85 -2.26 -10.65 -10.67
CA LEU A 85 -1.16 -11.29 -9.97
C LEU A 85 -1.36 -12.78 -9.70
N ALA A 86 -2.60 -13.26 -9.60
CA ALA A 86 -2.91 -14.64 -9.25
C ALA A 86 -2.07 -15.70 -10.01
N PRO A 87 -1.88 -15.61 -11.35
CA PRO A 87 -1.03 -16.57 -12.07
C PRO A 87 0.47 -16.44 -11.76
N LEU A 88 0.94 -15.30 -11.25
CA LEU A 88 2.35 -15.05 -10.93
C LEU A 88 2.71 -15.48 -9.50
N VAL A 89 1.82 -15.20 -8.54
CA VAL A 89 2.10 -15.42 -7.10
C VAL A 89 1.51 -16.73 -6.56
N GLY A 90 0.60 -17.35 -7.34
CA GLY A 90 -0.16 -18.54 -6.98
C GLY A 90 -1.43 -18.23 -6.19
N SER A 91 -2.37 -19.18 -6.18
CA SER A 91 -3.69 -19.03 -5.53
C SER A 91 -3.59 -18.70 -4.05
N ALA A 92 -2.69 -19.35 -3.31
CA ALA A 92 -2.53 -19.14 -1.87
C ALA A 92 -2.20 -17.68 -1.53
N ARG A 93 -1.23 -17.07 -2.22
CA ARG A 93 -0.85 -15.66 -1.98
C ARG A 93 -1.93 -14.68 -2.48
N ALA A 94 -2.59 -14.99 -3.59
CA ALA A 94 -3.67 -14.16 -4.10
C ALA A 94 -4.85 -14.09 -3.10
N PHE A 95 -5.27 -15.22 -2.54
CA PHE A 95 -6.33 -15.25 -1.52
C PHE A 95 -5.90 -14.57 -0.21
N SER A 96 -4.69 -14.85 0.27
CA SER A 96 -4.14 -14.17 1.46
C SER A 96 -4.11 -12.64 1.27
N GLY A 97 -3.63 -12.16 0.12
CA GLY A 97 -3.62 -10.74 -0.22
C GLY A 97 -5.03 -10.14 -0.27
N ALA A 98 -6.01 -10.86 -0.82
CA ALA A 98 -7.40 -10.42 -0.85
C ALA A 98 -8.00 -10.25 0.56
N GLU A 99 -7.80 -11.21 1.45
CA GLU A 99 -8.28 -11.15 2.84
C GLU A 99 -7.63 -10.00 3.61
N LYS A 100 -6.32 -9.84 3.47
CA LYS A 100 -5.54 -8.78 4.13
C LYS A 100 -5.92 -7.39 3.63
N ALA A 101 -6.11 -7.23 2.32
CA ALA A 101 -6.58 -5.98 1.73
C ALA A 101 -7.99 -5.62 2.21
N LEU A 102 -8.91 -6.60 2.31
CA LEU A 102 -10.26 -6.36 2.83
C LEU A 102 -10.24 -5.94 4.31
N SER A 103 -9.44 -6.62 5.13
CA SER A 103 -9.24 -6.28 6.54
C SER A 103 -8.66 -4.86 6.71
N ALA A 104 -7.70 -4.51 5.86
CA ALA A 104 -7.11 -3.18 5.83
C ALA A 104 -8.11 -2.09 5.40
N LEU A 105 -8.95 -2.32 4.38
CA LEU A 105 -10.02 -1.38 4.00
C LEU A 105 -11.01 -1.14 5.13
N ALA A 106 -11.37 -2.19 5.88
CA ALA A 106 -12.26 -2.06 7.03
C ALA A 106 -11.62 -1.23 8.17
N THR A 107 -10.30 -1.29 8.30
CA THR A 107 -9.53 -0.51 9.28
C THR A 107 -9.36 0.94 8.82
N ALA A 108 -8.98 1.16 7.55
CA ALA A 108 -8.75 2.47 6.96
C ALA A 108 -10.00 3.36 7.03
N ARG A 109 -11.20 2.80 6.80
CA ARG A 109 -12.48 3.53 6.92
C ARG A 109 -12.82 4.04 8.33
N ARG A 110 -12.05 3.66 9.35
CA ARG A 110 -12.25 4.05 10.75
C ARG A 110 -11.26 5.12 11.21
N LEU A 111 -10.23 5.39 10.41
CA LEU A 111 -9.23 6.45 10.62
C LEU A 111 -9.74 7.75 10.00
#